data_AF-A0A9E2ESN1-F1
#
_entry.id   AF-A0A9E2ESN1-F1
#
_cell.length_a   1.000
_cell.length_b   1.000
_cell.length_c   1.000
_cell.angle_alpha   90.00
_cell.angle_beta   90.00
_cell.angle_gamma   90.00
#
_symmetry.space_group_name_H-M   'P 1'
#
loop_
_entity.id
_entity.type
_entity.pdbx_description
1 polymer ?
#
loop_
_entity_poly.entity_id
_entity_poly.type
_entity_poly.pdbx_seq_one_letter_code
_entity_poly.pdbx_strand_id
1 'polypeptide(L)'
;MKHIIAFAGSNSKTSINKQLVTYAVSLMPDLDVKILDLNDFPLPVYGIDLEKEQGIPKVAHDFLDNIKNADGIVLSLAEHNG
;
A
#
# COMPACT_ATOMS: atom_id res chain seq x y z
N MET A 1 17.44 9.45 8.15
CA MET A 1 16.95 8.07 8.13
C MET A 1 16.30 7.82 6.79
N LYS A 2 16.37 6.59 6.27
CA LYS A 2 15.71 6.24 4.99
C LYS A 2 14.22 6.09 5.23
N HIS A 3 13.41 6.70 4.37
CA HIS A 3 11.94 6.65 4.46
C HIS A 3 11.41 5.44 3.70
N ILE A 4 10.75 4.52 4.39
CA ILE A 4 10.20 3.29 3.82
C ILE A 4 8.69 3.29 3.98
N ILE A 5 7.98 2.92 2.91
CA ILE A 5 6.56 2.57 3.01
C ILE A 5 6.40 1.06 3.13
N ALA A 6 5.44 0.64 3.94
CA ALA A 6 5.17 -0.76 4.21
C ALA A 6 3.67 -1.04 4.13
N PHE A 7 3.26 -2.05 3.36
CA PHE A 7 1.84 -2.40 3.26
C PHE A 7 1.60 -3.84 2.85
N ALA A 8 0.38 -4.31 3.10
CA ALA A 8 -0.08 -5.62 2.65
C ALA A 8 -0.95 -5.46 1.40
N GLY A 9 -0.81 -6.37 0.44
CA GLY A 9 -1.70 -6.50 -0.72
C GLY A 9 -3.06 -7.10 -0.35
N SER A 10 -3.70 -6.61 0.71
CA SER A 10 -4.98 -7.11 1.20
C SER A 10 -5.77 -5.97 1.84
N ASN A 11 -7.07 -5.91 1.55
CA ASN A 11 -8.03 -5.05 2.24
C ASN A 11 -8.72 -5.76 3.43
N SER A 12 -8.34 -7.00 3.75
CA SER A 12 -8.91 -7.71 4.91
C SER A 12 -8.49 -7.03 6.22
N LYS A 13 -9.47 -6.70 7.06
CA LYS A 13 -9.24 -6.11 8.40
C LYS A 13 -8.48 -7.05 9.35
N THR A 14 -8.47 -8.35 9.08
CA THR A 14 -7.74 -9.37 9.84
C THR A 14 -6.61 -9.99 9.02
N SER A 15 -6.03 -9.23 8.08
CA SER A 15 -4.96 -9.68 7.20
C SER A 15 -3.72 -10.14 7.96
N ILE A 16 -3.34 -11.42 7.79
CA ILE A 16 -2.06 -11.96 8.27
C ILE A 16 -0.86 -11.31 7.57
N ASN A 17 -1.04 -10.85 6.32
CA ASN A 17 -0.01 -10.12 5.58
C ASN A 17 0.25 -8.73 6.19
N LYS A 18 -0.80 -8.08 6.71
CA LYS A 18 -0.64 -6.80 7.42
C LYS A 18 0.12 -6.99 8.74
N GLN A 19 -0.16 -8.09 9.45
CA GLN A 19 0.60 -8.46 10.65
C GLN A 19 2.07 -8.75 10.31
N LEU A 20 2.32 -9.53 9.25
CA LEU A 20 3.67 -9.89 8.81
C LEU A 20 4.48 -8.66 8.40
N VAL A 21 3.94 -7.79 7.55
CA VAL A 21 4.68 -6.59 7.08
C VAL A 21 4.97 -5.64 8.24
N THR A 22 4.02 -5.46 9.16
CA THR A 22 4.19 -4.62 10.36
C THR A 22 5.26 -5.19 11.29
N TYR A 23 5.26 -6.51 11.49
CA TYR A 23 6.29 -7.17 12.29
C TYR A 23 7.67 -7.05 11.63
N ALA A 24 7.78 -7.31 10.32
CA ALA A 24 9.06 -7.25 9.62
C ALA A 24 9.73 -5.87 9.72
N VAL A 25 8.97 -4.78 9.54
CA VAL A 25 9.51 -3.42 9.66
C VAL A 25 9.80 -3.01 11.10
N SER A 26 9.13 -3.61 12.09
CA SER A 26 9.46 -3.37 13.51
C SER A 26 10.85 -3.87 13.90
N LEU A 27 11.42 -4.79 13.13
CA LEU A 27 12.79 -5.30 13.31
C LEU A 27 13.86 -4.36 12.72
N MET A 28 13.46 -3.25 12.10
CA MET A 28 14.35 -2.30 11.43
C MET A 28 14.25 -0.90 12.08
N PRO A 29 14.70 -0.73 13.34
CA PRO A 29 14.47 0.48 14.13
C PRO A 29 15.15 1.75 13.57
N ASP A 30 16.13 1.60 12.69
CA ASP A 30 16.87 2.72 12.09
C ASP A 30 16.19 3.34 10.84
N LEU A 31 15.02 2.81 10.46
CA LEU A 31 14.23 3.27 9.32
C LEU A 31 13.07 4.15 9.78
N ASP A 32 12.78 5.20 9.01
CA ASP A 32 11.52 5.95 9.14
C ASP A 32 10.44 5.22 8.35
N VAL A 33 9.51 4.57 9.04
CA VAL A 33 8.54 3.67 8.42
C VAL A 33 7.13 4.23 8.46
N LYS A 34 6.49 4.30 7.29
CA LYS A 34 5.06 4.58 7.15
C LYS A 34 4.31 3.31 6.73
N ILE A 35 3.47 2.80 7.61
CA ILE A 35 2.58 1.67 7.30
C ILE A 35 1.32 2.20 6.60
N LEU A 36 1.02 1.73 5.39
CA LEU A 36 -0.19 2.07 4.65
C LEU A 36 -1.22 0.93 4.76
N ASP A 37 -2.48 1.28 4.97
CA ASP A 37 -3.62 0.35 4.87
C ASP A 37 -4.35 0.60 3.56
N LEU A 38 -4.51 -0.43 2.72
CA LEU A 38 -5.23 -0.29 1.45
C LEU A 38 -6.71 0.07 1.63
N ASN A 39 -7.28 -0.13 2.82
CA ASN A 39 -8.63 0.34 3.14
C ASN A 39 -8.74 1.88 3.15
N ASP A 40 -7.62 2.59 3.35
CA ASP A 40 -7.57 4.06 3.30
C ASP A 40 -7.47 4.60 1.85
N PHE A 41 -7.26 3.70 0.88
CA PHE A 41 -7.12 4.02 -0.54
C PHE A 41 -8.14 3.23 -1.38
N PRO A 42 -9.46 3.44 -1.18
CA PRO A 42 -10.47 2.72 -1.94
C PRO A 42 -10.39 3.11 -3.42
N LEU A 43 -10.13 2.12 -4.28
CA LEU A 43 -10.05 2.32 -5.73
C LEU A 43 -11.09 1.45 -6.43
N PRO A 44 -11.77 1.96 -7.49
CA PRO A 44 -12.60 1.12 -8.34
C PRO A 44 -11.72 0.13 -9.10
N VAL A 45 -12.33 -0.94 -9.58
CA VAL A 45 -11.69 -1.76 -10.63
C VAL A 45 -11.41 -0.86 -11.82
N TYR A 46 -10.19 -0.92 -12.34
CA TYR A 46 -9.77 -0.11 -13.46
C TYR A 46 -10.68 -0.32 -14.67
N GLY A 47 -11.11 0.79 -15.30
CA GLY A 47 -11.86 0.79 -16.53
C GLY A 47 -11.61 2.08 -17.30
N ILE A 48 -11.25 1.97 -18.58
CA ILE A 48 -10.87 3.14 -19.39
C ILE A 48 -12.00 4.14 -19.59
N ASP A 49 -13.25 3.67 -19.68
CA ASP A 49 -14.41 4.55 -19.84
C ASP A 49 -14.72 5.26 -18.51
N LEU A 50 -14.64 4.54 -17.39
CA LEU A 50 -14.80 5.11 -16.05
C LEU A 50 -13.76 6.21 -15.77
N GLU A 51 -12.50 5.99 -16.16
CA GLU A 51 -11.45 6.99 -16.02
C GLU A 51 -11.70 8.23 -16.89
N LYS A 52 -12.21 8.06 -18.12
CA LYS A 52 -12.56 9.21 -18.98
C LYS A 52 -13.72 10.03 -18.40
N GLU A 53 -14.69 9.35 -17.80
CA GLU A 53 -15.89 9.98 -17.23
C GLU A 53 -15.61 10.68 -15.89
N GLN A 54 -14.85 10.03 -15.01
CA GLN A 54 -14.67 10.46 -13.61
C GLN A 54 -13.26 10.98 -13.29
N GLY A 55 -12.32 10.83 -14.22
CA GLY A 55 -10.91 11.11 -14.00
C GLY A 55 -10.24 10.07 -13.11
N ILE A 56 -8.98 10.36 -12.74
CA ILE A 56 -8.21 9.54 -11.81
C ILE A 56 -8.61 9.94 -10.37
N PRO A 57 -8.98 8.99 -9.49
CA PRO A 57 -9.35 9.30 -8.12
C PRO A 57 -8.21 9.97 -7.35
N LYS A 58 -8.52 10.97 -6.52
CA LYS A 58 -7.51 11.64 -5.65
C LYS A 58 -6.72 10.65 -4.80
N VAL A 59 -7.38 9.62 -4.26
CA VAL A 59 -6.73 8.57 -3.46
C VAL A 59 -5.68 7.77 -4.24
N ALA A 60 -5.81 7.66 -5.57
CA ALA A 60 -4.78 7.05 -6.42
C ALA A 60 -3.53 7.94 -6.48
N HIS A 61 -3.73 9.26 -6.63
CA HIS A 61 -2.64 10.24 -6.58
C HIS A 61 -1.95 10.23 -5.21
N ASP A 62 -2.74 10.25 -4.13
CA ASP A 62 -2.21 10.21 -2.76
C ASP A 62 -1.38 8.94 -2.51
N PHE A 63 -1.84 7.77 -2.96
CA PHE A 63 -1.07 6.52 -2.86
C PHE A 63 0.22 6.56 -3.68
N LEU A 64 0.15 7.05 -4.92
CA LEU A 64 1.31 7.23 -5.79
C LEU A 64 2.34 8.19 -5.17
N ASP A 65 1.89 9.25 -4.52
CA ASP A 65 2.78 10.22 -3.87
C ASP A 65 3.49 9.59 -2.66
N ASN A 66 2.84 8.68 -1.92
CA ASN A 66 3.52 7.89 -0.89
C ASN A 66 4.65 7.03 -1.49
N ILE A 67 4.40 6.38 -2.64
CA ILE A 67 5.41 5.59 -3.34
C ILE A 67 6.57 6.47 -3.82
N LYS A 68 6.28 7.59 -4.47
CA LYS A 68 7.30 8.49 -5.03
C LYS A 68 8.22 9.11 -3.97
N ASN A 69 7.69 9.37 -2.79
CA ASN A 69 8.44 9.97 -1.69
C ASN A 69 9.20 8.95 -0.83
N ALA A 70 9.07 7.65 -1.10
CA ALA A 70 9.77 6.60 -0.38
C ALA A 70 11.14 6.26 -0.99
N ASP A 71 12.12 6.00 -0.14
CA ASP A 71 13.40 5.40 -0.52
C ASP A 71 13.26 3.89 -0.82
N GLY A 72 12.18 3.25 -0.37
CA GLY A 72 11.94 1.82 -0.56
C GLY A 72 10.57 1.34 -0.09
N ILE A 73 10.23 0.10 -0.48
CA ILE A 73 8.92 -0.52 -0.23
C ILE A 73 9.13 -1.89 0.41
N VAL A 74 8.36 -2.16 1.48
CA VAL A 74 8.17 -3.51 2.01
C VAL A 74 6.72 -3.94 1.75
N LEU A 75 6.54 -4.98 0.95
CA LEU A 75 5.23 -5.45 0.49
C LEU A 75 5.03 -6.91 0.90
N SER A 76 3.92 -7.20 1.59
CA SER A 76 3.49 -8.56 1.90
C SER A 76 2.26 -8.94 1.06
N LEU A 77 2.35 -10.03 0.30
CA LEU A 77 1.29 -10.49 -0.60
C LEU A 77 0.80 -11.88 -0.20
N ALA A 78 -0.51 -12.08 -0.27
CA ALA A 78 -1.08 -13.42 -0.23
C ALA A 78 -0.88 -14.11 -1.57
N GLU A 79 -0.68 -15.43 -1.54
CA GLU A 79 -0.84 -16.27 -2.72
C GLU A 79 -2.33 -16.57 -2.90
N HIS A 80 -2.89 -16.11 -4.01
CA HIS A 80 -4.25 -16.44 -4.43
C HIS A 80 -4.19 -16.99 -5.84
N ASN A 81 -4.62 -18.24 -6.01
CA ASN A 81 -4.71 -18.97 -7.29
C ASN A 81 -3.40 -19.55 -7.87
N GLY A 82 -2.35 -19.73 -7.05
CA GLY A 82 -1.11 -20.42 -7.44
C GLY A 82 -0.36 -19.74 -8.57
#